data_AF-A0A2J6R5N8-F1
#
_entry.id   AF-A0A2J6R5N8-F1
#
_cell.length_a   1.000
_cell.length_b   1.000
_cell.length_c   1.000
_cell.angle_alpha   90.00
_cell.angle_beta   90.00
_cell.angle_gamma   90.00
#
_symmetry.space_group_name_H-M   'P 1'
#
loop_
_entity.id
_entity.type
_entity.pdbx_description
1 polymer ?
#
loop_
_entity_poly.entity_id
_entity_poly.type
_entity_poly.pdbx_seq_one_letter_code
_entity_poly.pdbx_strand_id
1 'polypeptide(L)'
;MQTRIQMQRLLSNYTGTLQMIRDRYHKLIKPQPLVAYLSFYTGFLFAMMFSFFASFNYVFQLVYHFNQKEIDLTFIGIIIDYIFARLFLANNWLILVSMGTETGRALDPIVYLVGVYQSENGASAGAANGILRYIFGAAFPLFTIQMYDAMGIHWAGSVFAFVSVAMMPVPWIFYWKGKALRARSYYNTSKDQRVFWRYVWLDE
;
A
#
# COMPACT_ATOMS: atom_id res chain seq x y z
N MET A 1 -4.17 -31.74 41.43
CA MET A 1 -3.02 -30.84 41.53
C MET A 1 -2.54 -30.36 40.15
N GLN A 2 -2.29 -31.27 39.20
CA GLN A 2 -1.94 -30.98 37.79
C GLN A 2 -2.87 -29.98 37.08
N THR A 3 -4.18 -30.08 37.27
CA THR A 3 -5.18 -29.22 36.62
C THR A 3 -5.10 -27.75 37.05
N ARG A 4 -4.75 -27.48 38.31
CA ARG A 4 -4.58 -26.09 38.80
C ARG A 4 -3.31 -25.44 38.24
N ILE A 5 -2.25 -26.22 38.07
CA ILE A 5 -0.97 -25.75 37.48
C ILE A 5 -1.16 -25.46 35.98
N GLN A 6 -1.88 -26.31 35.25
CA GLN A 6 -2.28 -26.08 33.86
C GLN A 6 -3.11 -24.78 33.73
N MET A 7 -4.10 -24.60 34.60
CA MET A 7 -4.98 -23.42 34.58
C MET A 7 -4.21 -22.12 34.88
N GLN A 8 -3.24 -22.15 35.80
CA GLN A 8 -2.38 -21.00 36.09
C GLN A 8 -1.45 -20.64 34.91
N ARG A 9 -0.90 -21.64 34.19
CA ARG A 9 -0.11 -21.40 32.96
C ARG A 9 -0.95 -20.82 31.85
N LEU A 10 -2.19 -21.29 31.68
CA LEU A 10 -3.12 -20.73 30.69
C LEU A 10 -3.45 -19.27 31.02
N LEU A 11 -3.75 -18.97 32.29
CA LEU A 11 -4.04 -17.60 32.71
C LEU A 11 -2.82 -16.67 32.55
N SER A 12 -1.61 -17.11 32.91
CA SER A 12 -0.39 -16.30 32.71
C SER A 12 -0.10 -16.04 31.24
N ASN A 13 -0.28 -17.04 30.39
CA ASN A 13 -0.13 -16.91 28.94
C ASN A 13 -1.18 -15.97 28.36
N TYR A 14 -2.42 -16.04 28.85
CA TYR A 14 -3.50 -15.16 28.41
C TYR A 14 -3.25 -13.71 28.81
N THR A 15 -2.82 -13.46 30.05
CA THR A 15 -2.46 -12.11 30.53
C THR A 15 -1.27 -11.53 29.76
N GLY A 16 -0.25 -12.34 29.47
CA GLY A 16 0.88 -11.91 28.65
C GLY A 16 0.46 -11.56 27.22
N THR A 17 -0.41 -12.37 26.62
CA THR A 17 -0.96 -12.11 25.28
C THR A 17 -1.79 -10.83 25.25
N LEU A 18 -2.63 -10.59 26.27
CA LEU A 18 -3.44 -9.38 26.38
C LEU A 18 -2.60 -8.12 26.58
N GLN A 19 -1.54 -8.18 27.40
CA GLN A 19 -0.58 -7.08 27.53
C GLN A 19 0.14 -6.79 26.21
N MET A 20 0.53 -7.83 25.48
CA MET A 20 1.17 -7.69 24.17
C MET A 20 0.23 -7.04 23.14
N ILE A 21 -1.05 -7.42 23.12
CA ILE A 21 -2.09 -6.81 22.27
C ILE A 21 -2.33 -5.35 22.65
N ARG A 22 -2.45 -5.05 23.95
CA ARG A 22 -2.66 -3.70 24.48
C ARG A 22 -1.50 -2.77 24.14
N ASP A 23 -0.26 -3.22 24.30
CA ASP A 23 0.92 -2.42 23.98
C ASP A 23 1.03 -2.17 22.48
N ARG A 24 0.68 -3.15 21.63
CA ARG A 24 0.58 -2.96 20.17
C ARG A 24 -0.46 -1.92 19.80
N TYR A 25 -1.62 -1.93 20.45
CA TYR A 25 -2.69 -0.96 20.21
C TYR A 25 -2.26 0.47 20.57
N HIS A 26 -1.64 0.67 21.75
CA HIS A 26 -1.12 1.98 22.15
C HIS A 26 0.00 2.48 21.25
N LYS A 27 0.85 1.58 20.73
CA LYS A 27 1.90 1.91 19.76
C LYS A 27 1.35 2.29 18.37
N LEU A 28 0.19 1.74 17.99
CA LEU A 28 -0.53 2.08 16.74
C LEU A 28 -1.07 3.52 16.77
N ILE A 29 -1.54 3.99 17.93
CA ILE A 29 -2.16 5.31 18.10
C ILE A 29 -1.15 6.45 18.00
N LYS A 30 0.13 6.22 18.34
CA LYS A 30 1.17 7.25 18.21
C LYS A 30 1.55 7.42 16.73
N PRO A 31 1.28 8.58 16.10
CA PRO A 31 1.55 8.78 14.69
C PRO A 31 3.06 8.74 14.45
N GLN A 32 3.50 7.71 13.75
CA GLN A 32 4.87 7.59 13.30
C GLN A 32 4.98 8.36 11.99
N PRO A 33 5.84 9.39 11.88
CA PRO A 33 5.86 10.26 10.71
C PRO A 33 6.13 9.50 9.40
N LEU A 34 6.92 8.42 9.49
CA LEU A 34 7.21 7.53 8.37
C LEU A 34 5.99 6.71 7.93
N VAL A 35 5.33 6.01 8.87
CA VAL A 35 4.12 5.22 8.60
C VAL A 35 3.03 6.14 8.08
N ALA A 36 2.76 7.26 8.76
CA ALA A 36 1.72 8.21 8.35
C ALA A 36 1.93 8.69 6.91
N TYR A 37 3.12 9.18 6.57
CA TYR A 37 3.40 9.66 5.21
C TYR A 37 3.18 8.59 4.15
N LEU A 38 3.72 7.39 4.38
CA LEU A 38 3.59 6.29 3.43
C LEU A 38 2.14 5.80 3.33
N SER A 39 1.41 5.76 4.44
CA SER A 39 -0.01 5.40 4.46
C SER A 39 -0.89 6.42 3.77
N PHE A 40 -0.58 7.71 3.88
CA PHE A 40 -1.25 8.75 3.11
C PHE A 40 -0.98 8.59 1.61
N TYR A 41 0.29 8.46 1.21
CA TYR A 41 0.66 8.28 -0.20
C TYR A 41 -0.05 7.07 -0.82
N THR A 42 -0.02 5.94 -0.12
CA THR A 42 -0.52 4.67 -0.65
C THR A 42 -2.03 4.57 -0.60
N GLY A 43 -2.65 5.17 0.42
CA GLY A 43 -4.10 5.32 0.44
C GLY A 43 -4.59 6.21 -0.67
N PHE A 44 -3.87 7.29 -0.98
CA PHE A 44 -4.23 8.14 -2.11
C PHE A 44 -4.06 7.41 -3.46
N LEU A 45 -2.99 6.65 -3.67
CA LEU A 45 -2.86 5.80 -4.88
C LEU A 45 -4.03 4.81 -5.01
N PHE A 46 -4.47 4.23 -3.90
CA PHE A 46 -5.61 3.31 -3.87
C PHE A 46 -6.94 4.01 -4.16
N ALA A 47 -7.16 5.18 -3.58
CA ALA A 47 -8.29 6.05 -3.88
C ALA A 47 -8.38 6.35 -5.38
N MET A 48 -7.25 6.70 -6.01
CA MET A 48 -7.17 6.98 -7.43
C MET A 48 -7.48 5.74 -8.28
N MET A 49 -6.93 4.58 -7.90
CA MET A 49 -7.21 3.31 -8.59
C MET A 49 -8.70 2.95 -8.55
N PHE A 50 -9.35 3.02 -7.39
CA PHE A 50 -10.78 2.72 -7.29
C PHE A 50 -11.65 3.77 -7.97
N SER A 51 -11.25 5.03 -7.93
CA SER A 51 -11.96 6.10 -8.64
C SER A 51 -11.84 5.96 -10.15
N PHE A 52 -10.69 5.51 -10.65
CA PHE A 52 -10.53 5.15 -12.05
C PHE A 52 -11.50 4.02 -12.42
N PHE A 53 -11.62 2.95 -11.63
CA PHE A 53 -12.58 1.88 -11.91
C PHE A 53 -14.04 2.36 -11.89
N ALA A 54 -14.41 3.22 -10.94
CA ALA A 54 -15.74 3.82 -10.88
C ALA A 54 -16.03 4.69 -12.12
N SER A 55 -15.08 5.55 -12.48
CA SER A 55 -15.16 6.39 -13.68
C SER A 55 -15.22 5.57 -14.96
N PHE A 56 -14.42 4.50 -15.05
CA PHE A 56 -14.35 3.67 -16.25
C PHE A 56 -15.71 3.06 -16.57
N ASN A 57 -16.38 2.48 -15.57
CA ASN A 57 -17.75 1.98 -15.73
C ASN A 57 -18.70 3.10 -16.18
N TYR A 58 -18.65 4.27 -15.53
CA TYR A 58 -19.51 5.40 -15.86
C TYR A 58 -19.32 5.92 -17.29
N VAL A 59 -18.07 6.13 -17.73
CA VAL A 59 -17.76 6.69 -19.06
C VAL A 59 -18.15 5.72 -20.18
N PHE A 60 -17.89 4.42 -20.00
CA PHE A 60 -18.24 3.42 -21.01
C PHE A 60 -19.76 3.22 -21.16
N GLN A 61 -20.52 3.36 -20.07
CA GLN A 61 -21.98 3.38 -20.14
C GLN A 61 -22.51 4.65 -20.81
N LEU A 62 -21.98 5.81 -20.42
CA LEU A 62 -22.54 7.10 -20.84
C LEU A 62 -22.16 7.49 -22.28
N VAL A 63 -20.91 7.27 -22.69
CA VAL A 63 -20.38 7.71 -24.00
C VAL A 63 -20.48 6.62 -25.04
N TYR A 64 -20.11 5.39 -24.67
CA TYR A 64 -20.03 4.27 -25.60
C TYR A 64 -21.28 3.39 -25.59
N HIS A 65 -22.21 3.62 -24.65
CA HIS A 65 -23.45 2.87 -24.49
C HIS A 65 -23.24 1.36 -24.32
N PHE A 66 -22.13 0.97 -23.70
CA PHE A 66 -21.80 -0.42 -23.45
C PHE A 66 -22.67 -0.99 -22.31
N ASN A 67 -23.10 -2.23 -22.48
CA ASN A 67 -23.74 -2.99 -21.43
C ASN A 67 -22.69 -3.49 -20.41
N GLN A 68 -23.11 -3.88 -19.20
CA GLN A 68 -22.18 -4.30 -18.13
C GLN A 68 -21.23 -5.42 -18.58
N LYS A 69 -21.72 -6.40 -19.34
CA LYS A 69 -20.91 -7.50 -19.87
C LYS A 69 -19.80 -7.01 -20.81
N GLU A 70 -20.09 -6.00 -21.62
CA GLU A 70 -19.14 -5.42 -22.58
C GLU A 70 -18.08 -4.59 -21.87
N ILE A 71 -18.47 -3.90 -20.80
CA ILE A 71 -17.54 -3.20 -19.91
C ILE A 71 -16.58 -4.19 -19.25
N ASP A 72 -17.11 -5.29 -18.71
CA ASP A 72 -16.28 -6.32 -18.07
C ASP A 72 -15.28 -6.95 -19.06
N LEU A 73 -15.65 -7.07 -20.35
CA LEU A 73 -14.78 -7.55 -21.42
C LEU A 73 -13.58 -6.62 -21.68
N THR A 74 -13.71 -5.31 -21.46
CA THR A 74 -12.59 -4.36 -21.66
C THR A 74 -11.42 -4.61 -20.70
N PHE A 75 -11.66 -5.26 -19.55
CA PHE A 75 -10.63 -5.61 -18.58
C PHE A 75 -9.70 -6.72 -19.06
N ILE A 76 -10.02 -7.41 -20.16
CA ILE A 76 -9.10 -8.35 -20.82
C ILE A 76 -7.79 -7.63 -21.20
N GLY A 77 -7.85 -6.33 -21.52
CA GLY A 77 -6.65 -5.53 -21.76
C GLY A 77 -5.66 -5.55 -20.57
N ILE A 78 -6.17 -5.52 -19.33
CA ILE A 78 -5.34 -5.60 -18.12
C ILE A 78 -4.69 -6.98 -17.99
N ILE A 79 -5.41 -8.04 -18.35
CA ILE A 79 -4.89 -9.41 -18.33
C ILE A 79 -3.78 -9.56 -19.38
N ILE A 80 -4.01 -9.05 -20.59
CA ILE A 80 -3.02 -9.06 -21.67
C ILE A 80 -1.78 -8.24 -21.27
N ASP A 81 -1.96 -7.04 -20.73
CA ASP A 81 -0.86 -6.21 -20.23
C ASP A 81 -0.05 -6.95 -19.15
N TYR A 82 -0.71 -7.57 -18.18
CA TYR A 82 -0.04 -8.35 -17.14
C TYR A 82 0.75 -9.53 -17.71
N ILE A 83 0.17 -10.28 -18.66
CA ILE A 83 0.85 -11.41 -19.31
C ILE A 83 2.03 -10.90 -20.14
N PHE A 84 1.85 -9.84 -20.93
CA PHE A 84 2.89 -9.26 -21.76
C PHE A 84 4.04 -8.72 -20.91
N ALA A 85 3.74 -8.01 -19.83
CA ALA A 85 4.73 -7.58 -18.85
C ALA A 85 5.48 -8.79 -18.29
N ARG A 86 4.78 -9.85 -17.87
CA ARG A 86 5.42 -11.08 -17.37
C ARG A 86 6.31 -11.75 -18.41
N LEU A 87 5.92 -11.78 -19.67
CA LEU A 87 6.69 -12.40 -20.75
C LEU A 87 7.90 -11.57 -21.15
N PHE A 88 7.74 -10.24 -21.27
CA PHE A 88 8.84 -9.31 -21.52
C PHE A 88 9.88 -9.37 -20.41
N LEU A 89 9.40 -9.43 -19.17
CA LEU A 89 10.25 -9.62 -18.00
C LEU A 89 10.90 -11.01 -18.05
N ALA A 90 10.15 -12.07 -18.38
CA ALA A 90 10.64 -13.45 -18.41
C ALA A 90 11.80 -13.69 -19.38
N ASN A 91 11.76 -13.03 -20.54
CA ASN A 91 12.84 -13.11 -21.52
C ASN A 91 14.09 -12.32 -21.09
N ASN A 92 13.96 -11.42 -20.11
CA ASN A 92 15.06 -10.70 -19.49
C ASN A 92 15.34 -11.27 -18.09
N TRP A 93 16.03 -12.42 -18.02
CA TRP A 93 16.31 -13.13 -16.77
C TRP A 93 16.93 -12.26 -15.67
N LEU A 94 17.74 -11.24 -16.02
CA LEU A 94 18.27 -10.26 -15.07
C LEU A 94 17.17 -9.37 -14.45
N ILE A 95 16.14 -9.02 -15.22
CA ILE A 95 14.99 -8.25 -14.72
C ILE A 95 14.05 -9.17 -13.91
N LEU A 96 13.85 -10.42 -14.32
CA LEU A 96 13.16 -11.41 -13.48
C LEU A 96 13.86 -11.66 -12.16
N VAL A 97 15.19 -11.78 -12.15
CA VAL A 97 15.94 -11.92 -10.90
C VAL A 97 15.81 -10.64 -10.06
N SER A 98 15.76 -9.46 -10.68
CA SER A 98 15.51 -8.20 -9.95
C SER A 98 14.08 -8.08 -9.38
N MET A 99 13.08 -8.71 -10.00
CA MET A 99 11.65 -8.61 -9.62
C MET A 99 11.12 -9.83 -8.84
N GLY A 100 11.72 -11.00 -9.04
CA GLY A 100 11.41 -12.26 -8.39
C GLY A 100 11.88 -12.33 -6.94
N THR A 101 12.80 -11.44 -6.55
CA THR A 101 13.17 -11.27 -5.16
C THR A 101 12.88 -9.88 -4.59
N GLU A 102 13.07 -8.73 -5.26
CA GLU A 102 13.39 -7.50 -4.49
C GLU A 102 12.74 -6.17 -4.95
N THR A 103 12.80 -5.74 -6.23
CA THR A 103 12.29 -4.39 -6.61
C THR A 103 10.80 -4.16 -6.35
N GLY A 104 9.95 -5.17 -6.51
CA GLY A 104 8.52 -5.07 -6.16
C GLY A 104 8.24 -5.07 -4.66
N ARG A 105 9.12 -5.69 -3.85
CA ARG A 105 8.99 -5.76 -2.39
C ARG A 105 9.38 -4.46 -1.69
N ALA A 106 10.39 -3.75 -2.19
CA ALA A 106 10.73 -2.42 -1.68
C ALA A 106 9.73 -1.34 -2.11
N LEU A 107 9.10 -1.51 -3.28
CA LEU A 107 8.02 -0.63 -3.75
C LEU A 107 6.68 -0.94 -3.07
N ASP A 108 6.47 -2.17 -2.60
CA ASP A 108 5.32 -2.49 -1.75
C ASP A 108 5.50 -1.79 -0.39
N PRO A 109 4.70 -0.77 -0.10
CA PRO A 109 4.83 0.02 1.12
C PRO A 109 4.63 -0.82 2.38
N ILE A 110 3.84 -1.89 2.30
CA ILE A 110 3.59 -2.79 3.44
C ILE A 110 4.84 -3.60 3.73
N VAL A 111 5.47 -4.17 2.70
CA VAL A 111 6.70 -4.96 2.84
C VAL A 111 7.86 -4.07 3.28
N TYR A 112 7.95 -2.85 2.76
CA TYR A 112 8.91 -1.85 3.23
C TYR A 112 8.71 -1.49 4.71
N LEU A 113 7.46 -1.21 5.14
CA LEU A 113 7.18 -0.90 6.55
C LEU A 113 7.50 -2.08 7.47
N VAL A 114 7.14 -3.30 7.09
CA VAL A 114 7.46 -4.50 7.85
C VAL A 114 8.98 -4.68 7.96
N GLY A 115 9.72 -4.40 6.88
CA GLY A 115 11.18 -4.48 6.86
C GLY A 115 11.88 -3.41 7.70
N VAL A 116 11.36 -2.17 7.73
CA VAL A 116 11.95 -1.07 8.52
C VAL A 116 11.62 -1.18 10.01
N TYR A 117 10.43 -1.68 10.36
CA TYR A 117 9.92 -1.70 11.74
C TYR A 117 10.20 -2.99 12.53
N GLN A 118 11.00 -3.92 11.99
CA GLN A 118 11.35 -5.22 12.61
C GLN A 118 10.11 -6.05 13.03
N SER A 119 10.33 -7.27 13.54
CA SER A 119 9.25 -8.21 13.88
C SER A 119 8.32 -7.72 15.01
N GLU A 120 8.78 -6.78 15.84
CA GLU A 120 7.99 -6.28 16.98
C GLU A 120 6.93 -5.24 16.59
N ASN A 121 7.22 -4.33 15.65
CA ASN A 121 6.33 -3.21 15.28
C ASN A 121 5.89 -3.24 13.80
N GLY A 122 6.47 -4.11 12.96
CA GLY A 122 6.15 -4.20 11.52
C GLY A 122 4.70 -4.56 11.22
N ALA A 123 4.12 -5.51 11.97
CA ALA A 123 2.72 -5.91 11.79
C ALA A 123 1.72 -4.77 12.07
N SER A 124 1.99 -3.96 13.11
CA SER A 124 1.18 -2.80 13.47
C SER A 124 1.31 -1.68 12.44
N ALA A 125 2.52 -1.40 11.95
CA ALA A 125 2.73 -0.43 10.88
C ALA A 125 2.01 -0.84 9.57
N GLY A 126 2.06 -2.14 9.22
CA GLY A 126 1.31 -2.68 8.09
C GLY A 126 -0.21 -2.56 8.25
N ALA A 127 -0.74 -2.85 9.45
CA ALA A 127 -2.17 -2.72 9.74
C ALA A 127 -2.65 -1.26 9.68
N ALA A 128 -1.89 -0.32 10.26
CA ALA A 128 -2.19 1.11 10.17
C ALA A 128 -2.20 1.60 8.71
N ASN A 129 -1.25 1.13 7.90
CA ASN A 129 -1.21 1.39 6.47
C ASN A 129 -2.43 0.84 5.73
N GLY A 130 -2.82 -0.39 6.05
CA GLY A 130 -4.03 -1.02 5.51
C GLY A 130 -5.28 -0.20 5.81
N ILE A 131 -5.49 0.22 7.06
CA ILE A 131 -6.68 0.98 7.47
C ILE A 131 -6.83 2.26 6.65
N LEU A 132 -5.79 3.11 6.60
CA LEU A 132 -5.84 4.35 5.82
C LEU A 132 -6.08 4.06 4.35
N ARG A 133 -5.41 3.06 3.80
CA ARG A 133 -5.57 2.65 2.41
C ARG A 133 -7.00 2.26 2.05
N TYR A 134 -7.66 1.51 2.92
CA TYR A 134 -9.06 1.11 2.71
C TYR A 134 -10.04 2.27 2.93
N ILE A 135 -9.78 3.16 3.89
CA ILE A 135 -10.61 4.37 4.09
C ILE A 135 -10.59 5.23 2.84
N PHE A 136 -9.39 5.55 2.32
CA PHE A 136 -9.25 6.33 1.09
C PHE A 136 -9.88 5.61 -0.12
N GLY A 137 -9.60 4.30 -0.26
CA GLY A 137 -10.15 3.47 -1.33
C GLY A 137 -11.69 3.39 -1.33
N ALA A 138 -12.33 3.46 -0.17
CA ALA A 138 -13.78 3.47 -0.05
C ALA A 138 -14.38 4.87 -0.19
N ALA A 139 -13.72 5.91 0.34
CA ALA A 139 -14.26 7.26 0.38
C ALA A 139 -14.23 7.96 -0.98
N PHE A 140 -13.17 7.78 -1.76
CA PHE A 140 -12.98 8.54 -3.00
C PHE A 140 -13.97 8.19 -4.12
N PRO A 141 -14.25 6.91 -4.40
CA PRO A 141 -15.24 6.53 -5.40
C PRO A 141 -16.65 7.11 -5.14
N LEU A 142 -17.01 7.37 -3.88
CA LEU A 142 -18.33 7.88 -3.50
C LEU A 142 -18.64 9.28 -4.06
N PHE A 143 -17.61 10.09 -4.35
CA PHE A 143 -17.77 11.42 -4.95
C PHE A 143 -17.34 11.46 -6.42
N THR A 144 -16.73 10.38 -6.94
CA THR A 144 -16.19 10.35 -8.30
C THR A 144 -17.27 10.56 -9.34
N ILE A 145 -18.44 9.93 -9.20
CA ILE A 145 -19.52 10.09 -10.19
C ILE A 145 -20.06 11.53 -10.20
N GLN A 146 -20.25 12.11 -9.02
CA GLN A 146 -20.70 13.49 -8.85
C GLN A 146 -19.69 14.49 -9.43
N MET A 147 -18.40 14.19 -9.32
CA MET A 147 -17.36 14.97 -9.99
C MET A 147 -17.49 14.88 -11.52
N TYR A 148 -17.74 13.70 -12.07
CA TYR A 148 -17.96 13.55 -13.52
C TYR A 148 -19.20 14.30 -14.00
N ASP A 149 -20.29 14.27 -13.23
CA ASP A 149 -21.53 15.01 -13.54
C ASP A 149 -21.31 16.53 -13.52
N ALA A 150 -20.54 17.06 -12.56
CA ALA A 150 -20.39 18.50 -12.35
C ALA A 150 -19.47 19.19 -13.37
N MET A 151 -18.37 18.54 -13.76
CA MET A 151 -17.32 19.14 -14.61
C MET A 151 -17.14 18.44 -15.96
N GLY A 152 -17.86 17.35 -16.20
CA GLY A 152 -17.84 16.62 -17.46
C GLY A 152 -16.63 15.71 -17.60
N ILE A 153 -16.75 14.78 -18.56
CA ILE A 153 -15.86 13.63 -18.74
C ILE A 153 -14.41 14.05 -19.02
N HIS A 154 -14.21 15.06 -19.86
CA HIS A 154 -12.87 15.51 -20.28
C HIS A 154 -12.10 16.15 -19.13
N TRP A 155 -12.75 17.01 -18.34
CA TRP A 155 -12.09 17.68 -17.22
C TRP A 155 -11.89 16.74 -16.04
N ALA A 156 -12.88 15.90 -15.72
CA ALA A 156 -12.77 14.92 -14.64
C ALA A 156 -11.62 13.92 -14.88
N GLY A 157 -11.47 13.41 -16.11
CA GLY A 157 -10.33 12.57 -16.47
C GLY A 157 -8.98 13.30 -16.38
N SER A 158 -8.93 14.57 -16.78
CA SER A 158 -7.71 15.39 -16.73
C SER A 158 -7.25 15.66 -15.29
N VAL A 159 -8.17 15.89 -14.35
CA VAL A 159 -7.85 16.04 -12.93
C VAL A 159 -7.14 14.79 -12.41
N PHE A 160 -7.67 13.60 -12.71
CA PHE A 160 -7.02 12.36 -12.27
C PHE A 160 -5.63 12.17 -12.89
N ALA A 161 -5.45 12.55 -14.16
CA ALA A 161 -4.14 12.51 -14.82
C ALA A 161 -3.13 13.46 -14.15
N PHE A 162 -3.51 14.73 -13.91
CA PHE A 162 -2.61 15.70 -13.28
C PHE A 162 -2.24 15.33 -11.85
N VAL A 163 -3.21 14.84 -11.08
CA VAL A 163 -2.96 14.36 -9.73
C VAL A 163 -2.01 13.15 -9.74
N SER A 164 -2.19 12.21 -10.68
CA SER A 164 -1.30 11.05 -10.81
C SER A 164 0.13 11.47 -11.15
N VAL A 165 0.30 12.45 -12.05
CA VAL A 165 1.62 13.01 -12.39
C VAL A 165 2.24 13.74 -11.20
N ALA A 166 1.47 14.51 -10.45
CA ALA A 166 1.94 15.20 -9.25
C ALA A 166 2.42 14.24 -8.16
N MET A 167 1.86 13.02 -8.11
CA MET A 167 2.27 11.98 -7.17
C MET A 167 3.48 11.17 -7.63
N MET A 168 3.79 11.14 -8.92
CA MET A 168 4.93 10.40 -9.49
C MET A 168 6.27 10.67 -8.79
N PRO A 169 6.68 11.91 -8.43
CA PRO A 169 7.98 12.16 -7.79
C PRO A 169 8.04 11.75 -6.30
N VAL A 170 6.92 11.38 -5.66
CA VAL A 170 6.86 11.12 -4.22
C VAL A 170 7.83 10.02 -3.75
N PRO A 171 7.93 8.84 -4.41
CA PRO A 171 8.90 7.83 -4.03
C PRO A 171 10.36 8.31 -4.09
N TRP A 172 10.71 9.14 -5.09
CA TRP A 172 12.05 9.73 -5.22
C TRP A 172 12.35 10.75 -4.13
N ILE A 173 11.38 11.60 -3.78
CA ILE A 173 11.52 12.56 -2.68
C ILE A 173 11.74 11.82 -1.36
N PHE A 174 11.02 10.71 -1.16
CA PHE A 174 11.16 9.86 0.00
C PHE A 174 12.53 9.19 0.08
N TYR A 175 13.08 8.74 -1.04
CA TYR A 175 14.45 8.23 -1.11
C TYR A 175 15.47 9.25 -0.58
N TRP A 176 15.37 10.50 -1.03
CA TRP A 176 16.31 11.54 -0.62
C TRP A 176 16.16 11.94 0.85
N LYS A 177 14.92 12.04 1.36
CA LYS A 177 14.62 12.47 2.74
C LYS A 177 14.49 11.35 3.76
N GLY A 178 14.62 10.08 3.36
CA GLY A 178 14.35 8.91 4.21
C GLY A 178 15.23 8.82 5.46
N LYS A 179 16.44 9.39 5.47
CA LYS A 179 17.28 9.47 6.70
C LYS A 179 16.66 10.39 7.75
N ALA A 180 16.25 11.60 7.34
CA ALA A 180 15.70 12.60 8.24
C ALA A 180 14.34 12.17 8.81
N LEU A 181 13.53 11.46 8.02
CA LEU A 181 12.25 10.91 8.44
C LEU A 181 12.40 9.76 9.45
N ARG A 182 13.39 8.87 9.25
CA ARG A 182 13.69 7.77 10.20
C ARG A 182 14.30 8.28 11.50
N ALA A 183 15.17 9.29 11.44
CA ALA A 183 15.81 9.90 12.61
C ALA A 183 14.81 10.61 13.56
N ARG A 184 13.64 11.02 13.05
CA ARG A 184 12.55 11.61 13.84
C ARG A 184 11.61 10.59 14.49
N SER A 185 11.81 9.29 14.24
CA SER A 185 10.98 8.24 14.83
C SER A 185 11.41 7.90 16.24
N TYR A 186 10.44 7.71 17.14
CA TYR A 186 10.65 7.41 18.56
C TYR A 186 11.17 5.97 18.83
N TYR A 187 11.16 5.10 17.82
CA TYR A 187 11.46 3.67 17.96
C TYR A 187 12.84 3.30 17.41
N ASN A 188 13.38 2.15 17.85
CA ASN A 188 14.55 1.51 17.24
C ASN A 188 14.23 1.12 15.80
N THR A 189 14.39 2.07 14.89
CA THR A 189 14.41 1.82 13.45
C THR A 189 15.78 1.26 13.09
N SER A 190 15.82 0.38 12.09
CA SER A 190 17.11 0.02 11.50
C SER A 190 17.79 1.30 11.00
N LYS A 191 18.92 1.66 11.62
CA LYS A 191 19.77 2.81 11.23
C LYS A 191 20.45 2.59 9.89
N ASP A 192 20.38 1.37 9.37
CA ASP A 192 21.01 1.02 8.12
C ASP A 192 20.27 1.66 6.93
N GLN A 193 20.96 2.60 6.31
CA GLN A 193 20.57 3.24 5.07
C GLN A 193 20.41 2.25 3.93
N ARG A 194 21.17 1.17 3.97
CA ARG A 194 21.12 0.11 2.99
C ARG A 194 19.89 -0.73 3.13
N VAL A 195 19.00 -0.60 4.13
CA VAL A 195 17.75 -1.40 4.18
C VAL A 195 16.92 -1.24 2.89
N PHE A 196 16.78 -0.03 2.37
CA PHE A 196 16.11 0.16 1.08
C PHE A 196 16.89 -0.53 -0.04
N TRP A 197 18.21 -0.39 -0.06
CA TRP A 197 19.08 -1.07 -1.01
C TRP A 197 19.09 -2.59 -0.84
N ARG A 198 18.93 -3.14 0.37
CA ARG A 198 18.92 -4.55 0.74
C ARG A 198 17.58 -5.24 0.47
N TYR A 199 16.56 -4.44 0.18
CA TYR A 199 15.27 -4.90 -0.35
C TYR A 199 15.16 -4.60 -1.85
N VAL A 200 16.12 -3.91 -2.47
CA VAL A 200 16.15 -3.58 -3.91
C VAL A 200 17.26 -4.36 -4.63
N TRP A 201 18.36 -4.66 -3.94
CA TRP A 201 19.58 -5.34 -4.34
C TRP A 201 20.10 -6.15 -3.13
N LEU A 202 20.03 -7.48 -3.25
CA LEU A 202 20.43 -8.50 -2.26
C LEU A 202 21.91 -8.38 -1.83
N ASP A 203 22.29 -7.36 -1.08
CA ASP A 203 23.50 -7.39 -0.27
C ASP A 203 23.16 -8.13 1.03
N GLU A 204 23.34 -9.45 1.05
CA GLU A 204 23.36 -10.26 2.29
C GLU A 204 24.41 -9.74 3.28
#